data_AF-A8ZM54-F1
#
_entry.id   AF-A8ZM54-F1
#
_cell.length_a   1.000
_cell.length_b   1.000
_cell.length_c   1.000
_cell.angle_alpha   90.00
_cell.angle_beta   90.00
_cell.angle_gamma   90.00
#
_symmetry.space_group_name_H-M   'P 1'
#
loop_
_entity.id
_entity.type
_entity.pdbx_description
1 polymer ?
#
loop_
_entity_poly.entity_id
_entity_poly.type
_entity_poly.pdbx_seq_one_letter_code
_entity_poly.pdbx_strand_id
1 'polypeptide(L)' 'MSLLLIEEFAANPDWSRIPEQKLSRAQELINLIQLQSHLPRNQQNEEYYGWIVELKGMLET' A
#
# COMPACT_ATOMS: atom_id res chain seq x y z
N MET A 1 2.04 12.00 2.18
CA MET A 1 1.72 11.37 0.88
C MET A 1 0.21 11.35 0.62
N SER A 2 -0.25 11.61 -0.61
CA SER A 2 -1.66 11.46 -1.03
C SER A 2 -1.99 9.98 -1.33
N LEU A 3 -3.27 9.61 -1.37
CA LEU A 3 -3.73 8.24 -1.62
C LEU A 3 -3.21 7.70 -2.97
N LEU A 4 -3.31 8.51 -4.02
CA LEU A 4 -2.83 8.20 -5.37
C LEU A 4 -1.33 7.84 -5.38
N LEU A 5 -0.50 8.56 -4.61
CA LEU A 5 0.94 8.30 -4.55
C LEU A 5 1.26 6.95 -3.86
N ILE A 6 0.41 6.50 -2.94
CA ILE A 6 0.55 5.19 -2.29
C ILE A 6 0.11 4.07 -3.24
N GLU A 7 -0.95 4.30 -4.02
CA GLU A 7 -1.39 3.37 -5.05
C GLU A 7 -0.34 3.24 -6.17
N GLU A 8 0.28 4.34 -6.60
CA GLU A 8 1.40 4.34 -7.55
C GLU A 8 2.63 3.63 -6.98
N PHE A 9 2.95 3.86 -5.71
CA PHE A 9 4.00 3.12 -5.03
C PHE A 9 3.68 1.63 -4.95
N ALA A 10 2.44 1.25 -4.63
CA ALA A 10 2.03 -0.15 -4.60
C ALA A 10 2.10 -0.78 -5.99
N ALA A 11 1.84 -0.03 -7.07
CA ALA A 11 1.99 -0.53 -8.43
C ALA A 11 3.45 -0.75 -8.85
N ASN A 12 4.38 0.07 -8.35
CA ASN A 12 5.82 -0.09 -8.58
C ASN A 12 6.63 0.23 -7.31
N PRO A 13 6.75 -0.74 -6.39
CA PRO A 13 7.29 -0.49 -5.06
C PRO A 13 8.82 -0.33 -5.08
N ASP A 14 9.27 0.81 -4.59
CA ASP A 14 10.67 1.06 -4.29
C ASP A 14 11.00 0.57 -2.89
N TRP A 15 11.48 -0.67 -2.81
CA TRP A 15 11.83 -1.35 -1.55
C TRP A 15 12.98 -0.67 -0.80
N SER A 16 13.78 0.19 -1.45
CA SER A 16 14.84 0.94 -0.78
C SER A 16 14.30 1.94 0.25
N ARG A 17 13.02 2.32 0.11
CA ARG A 17 12.32 3.23 1.02
C ARG A 17 11.70 2.54 2.23
N ILE A 18 11.77 1.22 2.32
CA ILE A 18 11.16 0.45 3.39
C ILE A 18 12.26 -0.20 4.25
N PRO A 19 12.27 0.03 5.57
CA PRO A 19 13.21 -0.65 6.46
C PRO A 19 13.06 -2.17 6.37
N GLU A 20 14.18 -2.92 6.43
CA GLU A 20 14.18 -4.39 6.32
C GLU A 20 13.20 -5.08 7.28
N GLN A 21 13.06 -4.52 8.48
CA GLN A 21 12.15 -5.00 9.53
C GLN A 21 10.67 -4.97 9.13
N LYS A 22 10.31 -4.10 8.18
CA LYS A 22 8.94 -3.88 7.70
C LYS A 22 8.69 -4.49 6.32
N LEU A 23 9.71 -5.04 5.65
CA LEU A 23 9.61 -5.53 4.27
C LEU A 23 8.54 -6.60 4.10
N SER A 24 8.49 -7.60 4.98
CA SER A 24 7.51 -8.68 4.88
C SER A 24 6.07 -8.16 4.96
N ARG A 25 5.81 -7.22 5.88
CA ARG A 25 4.48 -6.63 6.04
C ARG A 25 4.15 -5.69 4.89
N ALA A 26 5.11 -4.90 4.42
CA ALA A 26 4.92 -4.04 3.26
C ALA A 26 4.60 -4.85 1.99
N GLN A 27 5.26 -5.99 1.77
CA GLN A 27 4.95 -6.91 0.67
C GLN A 27 3.52 -7.44 0.74
N GLU A 28 3.06 -7.83 1.92
CA GLU A 28 1.68 -8.27 2.14
C GLU A 28 0.67 -7.15 1.81
N LEU A 29 0.89 -5.95 2.35
CA LEU A 29 0.03 -4.78 2.10
C LEU A 29 -0.03 -4.41 0.62
N ILE A 30 1.12 -4.40 -0.06
CA ILE A 30 1.19 -4.09 -1.48
C ILE A 30 0.40 -5.12 -2.29
N ASN A 31 0.55 -6.41 -2.02
CA ASN A 31 -0.23 -7.45 -2.70
C ASN A 31 -1.73 -7.25 -2.49
N LEU A 32 -2.17 -6.99 -1.25
CA LEU A 32 -3.57 -6.74 -0.93
C LEU A 32 -4.12 -5.48 -1.62
N ILE A 33 -3.33 -4.40 -1.68
CA ILE A 33 -3.68 -3.17 -2.38
C ILE A 33 -3.77 -3.41 -3.89
N GLN A 34 -2.80 -4.11 -4.49
CA GLN A 34 -2.80 -4.42 -5.91
C GLN A 34 -4.02 -5.26 -6.31
N LEU A 35 -4.40 -6.24 -5.49
CA LEU A 35 -5.60 -7.06 -5.68
C LEU A 35 -6.91 -6.27 -5.69
N GLN A 36 -6.93 -5.05 -5.15
CA GLN A 36 -8.14 -4.21 -5.11
C GLN A 36 -8.01 -2.88 -5.85
N SER A 37 -6.80 -2.53 -6.29
CA SER A 37 -6.51 -1.28 -7.02
C SER A 37 -7.27 -1.16 -8.34
N HIS A 38 -7.61 -2.31 -8.95
CA HIS A 38 -8.37 -2.38 -10.19
C HIS A 38 -9.89 -2.38 -9.98
N LEU A 39 -10.36 -2.51 -8.73
CA LEU A 39 -11.78 -2.50 -8.40
C LEU A 39 -12.27 -1.05 -8.27
N PRO A 40 -13.48 -0.75 -8.75
CA PRO A 40 -14.10 0.55 -8.49
C PRO A 40 -14.31 0.75 -6.98
N ARG A 41 -14.23 2.00 -6.51
CA ARG A 41 -14.27 2.34 -5.06
C ARG A 41 -15.45 1.76 -4.29
N ASN A 42 -16.59 1.58 -4.94
CA ASN A 42 -17.79 0.99 -4.34
C ASN A 42 -17.72 -0.55 -4.16
N GLN A 43 -16.68 -1.20 -4.68
CA GLN A 43 -16.40 -2.63 -4.57
C GLN A 43 -15.10 -2.91 -3.80
N GLN A 44 -14.34 -1.88 -3.43
CA GLN A 44 -13.16 -2.01 -2.58
C GLN A 44 -13.61 -2.38 -1.17
N ASN A 45 -12.87 -3.29 -0.55
CA ASN A 45 -13.08 -3.70 0.83
C ASN A 45 -12.88 -2.50 1.76
N GLU A 46 -13.63 -2.45 2.86
CA GLU A 46 -13.50 -1.40 3.88
C GLU A 46 -12.06 -1.30 4.42
N GLU A 47 -11.36 -2.44 4.45
CA GLU A 47 -9.96 -2.55 4.88
C GLU A 47 -8.95 -1.94 3.90
N TYR A 48 -9.33 -1.69 2.64
CA TYR A 48 -8.45 -1.17 1.59
C TYR A 48 -7.75 0.13 2.01
N TYR A 49 -8.53 1.07 2.55
CA TYR A 49 -8.01 2.34 3.04
C TYR A 49 -7.13 2.17 4.27
N GLY A 50 -7.41 1.16 5.10
CA GLY A 50 -6.57 0.79 6.23
C GLY A 50 -5.17 0.35 5.79
N TRP A 51 -5.09 -0.49 4.76
CA TRP A 51 -3.82 -0.96 4.21
C TRP A 51 -3.00 0.18 3.59
N ILE A 52 -3.66 1.11 2.90
CA ILE A 52 -3.01 2.32 2.34
C ILE A 52 -2.44 3.20 3.45
N VAL A 53 -3.20 3.43 4.53
CA VAL A 53 -2.74 4.22 5.67
C VAL A 53 -1.58 3.54 6.39
N GLU A 54 -1.65 2.22 6.57
CA GLU A 54 -0.57 1.44 7.17
C GLU A 54 0.72 1.53 6.34
N LEU A 55 0.62 1.30 5.01
CA LEU A 55 1.74 1.39 4.09
C LEU A 55 2.35 2.80 4.06
N LYS A 56 1.52 3.84 4.07
CA LYS A 56 1.97 5.23 4.19
C LYS A 56 2.80 5.46 5.46
N GLY A 57 2.34 4.94 6.60
CA GLY A 57 3.08 5.04 7.86
C GLY A 57 4.46 4.36 7.83
N MET A 58 4.67 3.37 6.94
CA MET A 58 5.98 2.75 6.75
C MET A 58 6.94 3.58 5.90
N LEU A 59 6.41 4.40 4.99
CA LEU A 59 7.18 5.22 4.04
C LEU A 59 7.51 6.62 4.55
N GLU A 60 6.79 7.08 5.58
CA GLU A 60 7.01 8.38 6.24
C GLU A 60 7.87 8.27 7.51
N THR A 61 8.33 7.08 7.89
CA THR A 61 9.33 6.85 8.97
C THR A 61 10.75 6.83 8.43
#